data_AF-A0A524BGE2-F1
#
_entry.id   AF-A0A524BGE2-F1
#
_cell.length_a   1.000
_cell.length_b   1.000
_cell.length_c   1.000
_cell.angle_alpha   90.00
_cell.angle_beta   90.00
_cell.angle_gamma   90.00
#
_symmetry.space_group_name_H-M   'P 1'
#
loop_
_entity.id
_entity.type
_entity.pdbx_description
1 polymer ?
#
loop_
_entity_poly.entity_id
_entity_poly.type
_entity_poly.pdbx_seq_one_letter_code
_entity_poly.pdbx_strand_id
1 'polypeptide(L)'
;MPLFLFHLLEFMDVEWECDLAEVEARWRDFDRWSQLVLKQTTDEVEIITQAPRSGLWRMADDGSISFVRMETDWHNVTSSDEAFYLRVYGVNEYRYPGADMGVLLVRDRMQTAERTLVPKAGEWARAITGQFAGMSAAVEYTPPEALLYGKWL
;
A
#
# COMPACT_ATOMS: atom_id res chain seq x y z
N MET A 1 0.93 13.37 23.85
CA MET A 1 0.79 14.69 24.51
C MET A 1 0.69 15.77 23.44
N PRO A 2 -0.47 16.44 23.30
CA PRO A 2 -0.64 17.56 22.37
C PRO A 2 0.30 18.73 22.70
N LEU A 3 0.88 19.37 21.68
CA LEU A 3 1.83 20.49 21.85
C LEU A 3 1.23 21.68 22.63
N PHE A 4 -0.08 21.90 22.55
CA PHE A 4 -0.74 23.02 23.23
C PHE A 4 -0.62 22.97 24.76
N LEU A 5 -0.45 21.78 25.35
CA LEU A 5 -0.33 21.65 26.81
C LEU A 5 0.99 22.22 27.33
N PHE A 6 2.08 22.21 26.53
CA PHE A 6 3.33 22.88 26.90
C PHE A 6 3.17 24.41 26.94
N HIS A 7 2.44 24.97 25.97
CA HIS A 7 2.12 26.41 25.97
C HIS A 7 1.25 26.81 27.16
N LEU A 8 0.34 25.94 27.60
CA LEU A 8 -0.48 26.20 28.79
C LEU A 8 0.36 26.20 30.08
N LEU A 9 1.31 25.27 30.20
CA LEU A 9 2.24 25.23 31.33
C LEU A 9 3.12 26.48 31.39
N GLU A 10 3.63 26.93 30.25
CA GLU A 10 4.40 28.18 30.13
C GLU A 10 3.54 29.40 30.49
N PHE A 11 2.30 29.46 30.01
CA PHE A 11 1.36 30.54 30.39
C PHE A 11 1.04 30.55 31.89
N MET A 12 0.99 29.38 32.51
CA MET A 12 0.74 29.22 33.95
C MET A 12 2.00 29.38 34.81
N ASP A 13 3.14 29.73 34.20
CA ASP A 13 4.43 29.90 34.89
C ASP A 13 4.86 28.62 35.65
N VAL A 14 4.54 27.45 35.10
CA VAL A 14 4.91 26.14 35.65
C VAL A 14 6.24 25.71 35.03
N GLU A 15 7.27 25.52 35.86
CA GLU A 15 8.53 24.92 35.43
C GLU A 15 8.30 23.46 34.97
N TRP A 16 8.85 23.11 33.82
CA TRP A 16 8.80 21.75 33.29
C TRP A 16 10.12 21.39 32.60
N GLU A 17 10.47 20.11 32.65
CA GLU A 17 11.57 19.52 31.89
C GLU A 17 10.99 18.47 30.93
N CYS A 18 11.52 18.40 29.72
CA CYS A 18 11.13 17.40 28.71
C CYS A 18 12.35 16.61 28.28
N ASP A 19 12.28 15.28 28.43
CA ASP A 19 13.28 14.39 27.87
C ASP A 19 13.09 14.33 26.34
N LEU A 20 13.87 15.14 25.64
CA LEU A 20 13.86 15.17 24.17
C LEU A 20 14.25 13.82 23.58
N ALA A 21 15.16 13.07 24.21
CA ALA A 21 15.59 11.78 23.72
C ALA A 21 14.48 10.73 23.84
N GLU A 22 13.71 10.75 24.93
CA GLU A 22 12.52 9.91 25.11
C GLU A 22 11.42 10.26 24.09
N VAL A 23 11.16 11.56 23.89
CA VAL A 23 10.18 12.02 22.89
C VAL A 23 10.58 11.60 21.49
N GLU A 24 11.85 11.80 21.11
CA GLU A 24 12.40 11.37 19.83
C GLU A 24 12.38 9.85 19.67
N ALA A 25 12.73 9.07 20.72
CA ALA A 25 12.68 7.62 20.68
C ALA A 25 11.24 7.13 20.44
N ARG A 26 10.26 7.70 21.14
CA ARG A 26 8.84 7.41 20.88
C ARG A 26 8.41 7.85 19.48
N TRP A 27 8.91 8.97 18.96
CA TRP A 27 8.63 9.44 17.59
C TRP A 27 9.27 8.57 16.52
N ARG A 28 10.43 7.97 16.79
CA ARG A 28 11.05 6.95 15.92
C ARG A 28 10.24 5.65 15.89
N ASP A 29 9.48 5.37 16.94
CA ASP A 29 8.54 4.26 17.03
C ASP A 29 7.19 4.55 16.34
N PHE A 30 6.90 5.79 15.91
CA PHE A 30 5.70 6.05 15.12
C PHE A 30 5.82 5.43 13.72
N ASP A 31 4.97 4.43 13.51
CA ASP A 31 4.57 3.73 12.30
C ASP A 31 5.34 4.02 11.02
N ARG A 32 6.21 3.07 10.67
CA ARG A 32 6.69 2.97 9.29
C ARG A 32 5.50 2.60 8.42
N TRP A 33 5.18 3.47 7.48
CA TRP A 33 4.21 3.21 6.42
C TRP A 33 4.95 2.97 5.11
N SER A 34 4.41 2.06 4.31
CA SER A 34 4.84 1.85 2.93
C SER A 34 3.63 1.89 2.01
N GLN A 35 3.85 2.49 0.85
CA GLN A 35 2.92 2.47 -0.28
C GLN A 35 3.48 1.53 -1.35
N LEU A 36 2.68 0.57 -1.79
CA LEU A 36 2.99 -0.27 -2.95
C LEU A 36 2.03 0.08 -4.08
N VAL A 37 2.58 0.49 -5.23
CA VAL A 37 1.81 0.63 -6.47
C VAL A 37 1.87 -0.69 -7.22
N LEU A 38 0.71 -1.34 -7.36
CA LEU A 38 0.60 -2.63 -8.01
C LEU A 38 0.40 -2.43 -9.51
N LYS A 39 1.29 -3.00 -10.32
CA LYS A 39 1.22 -2.93 -11.78
C LYS A 39 0.82 -4.27 -12.37
N GLN A 40 0.15 -4.24 -13.51
CA GLN A 40 -0.01 -5.41 -14.37
C GLN A 40 1.37 -5.76 -14.96
N THR A 41 1.88 -6.94 -14.60
CA THR A 41 3.22 -7.38 -15.01
C THR A 41 3.22 -8.38 -16.16
N THR A 42 2.06 -8.85 -16.62
CA THR A 42 1.95 -9.70 -17.81
C THR A 42 1.82 -8.86 -19.06
N ASP A 43 2.22 -9.41 -20.21
CA ASP A 43 2.19 -8.75 -21.51
C ASP A 43 0.80 -8.87 -22.21
N GLU A 44 -0.25 -9.19 -21.44
CA GLU A 44 -1.60 -9.46 -21.94
C GLU A 44 -2.51 -8.25 -21.78
N VAL A 45 -3.46 -8.11 -22.71
CA VAL A 45 -4.60 -7.20 -22.57
C VAL A 45 -5.87 -7.98 -22.33
N GLU A 46 -6.55 -7.66 -21.24
CA GLU A 46 -7.70 -8.41 -20.77
C GLU A 46 -8.81 -7.48 -20.32
N ILE A 47 -10.06 -7.94 -20.47
CA ILE A 47 -11.21 -7.36 -19.79
C ILE A 47 -11.30 -7.99 -18.41
N ILE A 48 -11.31 -7.17 -17.36
CA ILE A 48 -11.40 -7.61 -15.98
C ILE A 48 -12.79 -8.19 -15.72
N THR A 49 -12.85 -9.45 -15.30
CA THR A 49 -14.08 -10.17 -14.94
C THR A 49 -14.28 -10.23 -13.42
N GLN A 50 -13.19 -10.14 -12.66
CA GLN A 50 -13.20 -10.04 -11.19
C GLN A 50 -12.13 -9.05 -10.75
N ALA A 51 -12.46 -8.20 -9.78
CA ALA A 51 -11.51 -7.29 -9.16
C ALA A 51 -11.69 -7.28 -7.63
N PRO A 52 -10.59 -7.23 -6.85
CA PRO A 52 -10.66 -7.06 -5.40
C PRO A 52 -11.44 -5.80 -5.02
N ARG A 53 -12.05 -5.78 -3.84
CA ARG A 53 -12.75 -4.60 -3.32
C ARG A 53 -11.76 -3.65 -2.67
N SER A 54 -11.96 -2.34 -2.84
CA SER A 54 -11.27 -1.36 -2.01
C SER A 54 -11.68 -1.50 -0.55
N GLY A 55 -10.72 -1.34 0.37
CA GLY A 55 -10.96 -1.44 1.81
C GLY A 55 -9.83 -2.17 2.53
N LEU A 56 -10.15 -2.66 3.72
CA LEU A 56 -9.19 -3.33 4.58
C LEU A 56 -9.10 -4.83 4.25
N TRP A 57 -7.88 -5.30 4.03
CA TRP A 57 -7.53 -6.69 3.83
C TRP A 57 -6.61 -7.17 4.95
N ARG A 58 -6.68 -8.46 5.26
CA ARG A 58 -5.80 -9.13 6.20
C ARG A 58 -5.12 -10.31 5.54
N MET A 59 -3.82 -10.47 5.79
CA MET A 59 -3.02 -11.61 5.41
C MET A 59 -2.89 -12.57 6.60
N ALA A 60 -3.04 -13.86 6.35
CA ALA A 60 -2.74 -14.92 7.31
C ALA A 60 -1.29 -15.40 7.17
N ASP A 61 -0.81 -16.20 8.13
CA ASP A 61 0.58 -16.70 8.17
C ASP A 61 0.95 -17.55 6.94
N ASP A 62 -0.03 -18.13 6.25
CA ASP A 62 0.16 -18.91 5.03
C ASP A 62 0.19 -18.04 3.75
N GLY A 63 0.08 -16.72 3.89
CA GLY A 63 0.05 -15.76 2.80
C GLY A 63 -1.32 -15.60 2.12
N SER A 64 -2.34 -16.34 2.54
CA SER A 64 -3.71 -16.14 2.07
C SER A 64 -4.26 -14.80 2.58
N ILE A 65 -5.13 -14.16 1.78
CA ILE A 65 -5.73 -12.88 2.16
C ILE A 65 -7.25 -12.98 2.24
N SER A 66 -7.83 -12.19 3.13
CA SER A 66 -9.27 -12.06 3.30
C SER A 66 -9.68 -10.58 3.34
N PHE A 67 -10.81 -10.27 2.71
CA PHE A 67 -11.42 -8.96 2.80
C PHE A 67 -12.09 -8.81 4.16
N VAL A 68 -11.67 -7.82 4.95
CA VAL A 68 -12.21 -7.58 6.29
C VAL A 68 -13.46 -6.73 6.21
N ARG A 69 -13.35 -5.53 5.62
CA ARG A 69 -14.46 -4.59 5.47
C ARG A 69 -14.15 -3.52 4.43
N MET A 70 -15.20 -2.86 3.96
CA MET A 70 -15.02 -1.59 3.27
C MET A 70 -14.42 -0.59 4.25
N GLU A 71 -13.39 0.10 3.81
CA GLU A 71 -12.68 1.10 4.59
C GLU A 71 -12.37 2.25 3.64
N THR A 72 -12.38 3.48 4.16
CA THR A 72 -11.98 4.69 3.43
C THR A 72 -10.86 5.42 4.13
N ASP A 73 -10.67 5.17 5.43
CA ASP A 73 -9.58 5.72 6.21
C ASP A 73 -8.47 4.68 6.39
N TRP A 74 -7.37 4.88 5.66
CA TRP A 74 -6.23 3.97 5.69
C TRP A 74 -5.50 3.96 7.04
N HIS A 75 -5.69 4.97 7.90
CA HIS A 75 -5.11 4.98 9.24
C HIS A 75 -5.67 3.87 10.15
N ASN A 76 -6.78 3.25 9.76
CA ASN A 76 -7.37 2.11 10.47
C ASN A 76 -6.61 0.79 10.26
N VAL A 77 -5.52 0.78 9.50
CA VAL A 77 -4.58 -0.36 9.45
C VAL A 77 -3.78 -0.39 10.75
N THR A 78 -3.91 -1.49 11.48
CA THR A 78 -3.37 -1.59 12.85
C THR A 78 -2.05 -2.35 12.95
N SER A 79 -1.74 -3.17 11.96
CA SER A 79 -0.57 -4.05 11.95
C SER A 79 -0.04 -4.27 10.53
N SER A 80 1.12 -4.90 10.41
CA SER A 80 1.70 -5.23 9.10
C SER A 80 1.01 -6.38 8.38
N ASP A 81 0.18 -7.16 9.09
CA ASP A 81 -0.68 -8.22 8.53
C ASP A 81 -2.00 -7.67 7.99
N GLU A 82 -2.21 -6.36 8.10
CA GLU A 82 -3.32 -5.65 7.49
C GLU A 82 -2.81 -4.69 6.41
N ALA A 83 -3.63 -4.49 5.38
CA ALA A 83 -3.38 -3.53 4.34
C ALA A 83 -4.68 -2.83 3.92
N PHE A 84 -4.60 -1.53 3.69
CA PHE A 84 -5.65 -0.83 2.97
C PHE A 84 -5.35 -0.92 1.48
N TYR A 85 -6.32 -1.39 0.71
CA TYR A 85 -6.22 -1.47 -0.74
C TYR A 85 -7.16 -0.47 -1.40
N LEU A 86 -6.63 0.33 -2.32
CA LEU A 86 -7.40 1.20 -3.22
C LEU A 86 -7.32 0.65 -4.64
N ARG A 87 -8.46 0.20 -5.15
CA ARG A 87 -8.60 -0.25 -6.54
C ARG A 87 -8.59 0.93 -7.51
N VAL A 88 -7.89 0.77 -8.63
CA VAL A 88 -7.93 1.70 -9.77
C VAL A 88 -8.89 1.18 -10.86
N TYR A 89 -8.75 -0.08 -11.28
CA TYR A 89 -9.62 -0.70 -12.29
C TYR A 89 -10.56 -1.75 -11.71
N GLY A 90 -11.83 -1.70 -12.08
CA GLY A 90 -12.90 -2.62 -11.72
C GLY A 90 -13.32 -3.57 -12.86
N VAL A 91 -14.44 -4.25 -12.63
CA VAL A 91 -15.02 -5.21 -13.59
C VAL A 91 -15.51 -4.47 -14.84
N ASN A 92 -15.31 -5.08 -16.01
CA ASN A 92 -15.57 -4.55 -17.36
C ASN A 92 -14.62 -3.44 -17.83
N GLU A 93 -13.53 -3.19 -17.10
CA GLU A 93 -12.44 -2.32 -17.55
C GLU A 93 -11.29 -3.15 -18.12
N TYR A 94 -10.45 -2.51 -18.95
CA TYR A 94 -9.27 -3.17 -19.51
C TYR A 94 -8.08 -3.06 -18.58
N ARG A 95 -7.32 -4.15 -18.42
CA ARG A 95 -5.94 -4.12 -17.92
C ARG A 95 -4.97 -4.44 -19.05
N TYR A 96 -3.84 -3.75 -19.06
CA TYR A 96 -2.79 -3.87 -20.08
C TYR A 96 -1.42 -3.80 -19.42
N PRO A 97 -0.33 -4.16 -20.12
CA PRO A 97 1.00 -4.21 -19.54
C PRO A 97 1.42 -2.85 -18.97
N GLY A 98 1.79 -2.83 -17.69
CA GLY A 98 2.18 -1.62 -16.95
C GLY A 98 1.03 -0.81 -16.36
N ALA A 99 -0.23 -1.20 -16.58
CA ALA A 99 -1.40 -0.55 -15.97
C ALA A 99 -1.33 -0.61 -14.43
N ASP A 100 -1.71 0.49 -13.78
CA ASP A 100 -1.79 0.56 -12.31
C ASP A 100 -3.06 -0.16 -11.83
N MET A 101 -2.91 -1.33 -11.24
CA MET A 101 -4.01 -2.16 -10.74
C MET A 101 -4.57 -1.63 -9.41
N GLY A 102 -3.77 -0.90 -8.65
CA GLY A 102 -4.19 -0.29 -7.40
C GLY A 102 -3.03 0.07 -6.49
N VAL A 103 -3.36 0.59 -5.32
CA VAL A 103 -2.40 1.01 -4.30
C VAL A 103 -2.66 0.26 -3.01
N LEU A 104 -1.62 -0.30 -2.41
CA LEU A 104 -1.65 -0.84 -1.04
C LEU A 104 -0.95 0.12 -0.09
N LEU A 105 -1.59 0.40 1.03
CA LEU A 105 -0.98 1.07 2.19
C LEU A 105 -0.84 0.04 3.30
N VAL A 106 0.39 -0.14 3.77
CA VAL A 106 0.73 -1.10 4.83
C VAL A 106 1.55 -0.40 5.91
N ARG A 107 1.26 -0.75 7.16
CA ARG A 107 1.95 -0.26 8.34
C ARG A 107 3.21 -1.08 8.64
N ASP A 108 4.12 -1.12 7.67
CA ASP A 108 5.45 -1.68 7.83
C ASP A 108 6.44 -1.07 6.82
N ARG A 109 7.72 -1.41 6.94
CA ARG A 109 8.74 -1.15 5.93
C ARG A 109 8.73 -2.24 4.86
N MET A 110 8.43 -1.88 3.62
CA MET A 110 8.34 -2.82 2.48
C MET A 110 9.55 -2.82 1.55
N GLN A 111 10.55 -2.00 1.81
CA GLN A 111 11.77 -1.89 1.01
C GLN A 111 13.01 -1.72 1.90
N THR A 112 14.09 -2.43 1.60
CA THR A 112 15.39 -2.29 2.29
C THR A 112 16.07 -0.96 1.96
N ALA A 113 17.20 -0.65 2.60
CA ALA A 113 17.94 0.58 2.30
C ALA A 113 18.56 0.55 0.89
N GLU A 114 18.83 -0.65 0.39
CA GLU A 114 19.39 -0.95 -0.94
C GLU A 114 18.31 -1.00 -2.02
N ARG A 115 17.12 -0.43 -1.76
CA ARG A 115 15.98 -0.34 -2.69
C ARG A 115 15.41 -1.69 -3.13
N THR A 116 15.65 -2.76 -2.38
CA THR A 116 15.10 -4.10 -2.66
C THR A 116 13.80 -4.32 -1.90
N LEU A 117 12.80 -4.95 -2.52
CA LEU A 117 11.55 -5.31 -1.82
C LEU A 117 11.81 -6.38 -0.75
N VAL A 118 11.21 -6.22 0.42
CA VAL A 118 11.20 -7.29 1.44
C VAL A 118 10.22 -8.40 1.02
N PRO A 119 10.37 -9.65 1.49
CA PRO A 119 9.51 -10.77 1.10
C PRO A 119 8.01 -10.48 1.25
N LYS A 120 7.63 -9.85 2.37
CA LYS A 120 6.25 -9.46 2.69
C LYS A 120 5.61 -8.53 1.65
N ALA A 121 6.41 -7.65 1.02
CA ALA A 121 5.92 -6.78 -0.05
C ALA A 121 5.51 -7.61 -1.28
N GLY A 122 6.29 -8.64 -1.61
CA GLY A 122 6.00 -9.58 -2.69
C GLY A 122 4.80 -10.48 -2.40
N GLU A 123 4.63 -10.91 -1.15
CA GLU A 123 3.46 -11.66 -0.69
C GLU A 123 2.18 -10.83 -0.88
N TRP A 124 2.18 -9.59 -0.38
CA TRP A 124 1.05 -8.67 -0.53
C TRP A 124 0.73 -8.39 -2.00
N ALA A 125 1.75 -8.09 -2.80
CA ALA A 125 1.58 -7.83 -4.23
C ALA A 125 0.94 -9.03 -4.94
N ARG A 126 1.48 -10.25 -4.75
CA ARG A 126 0.93 -11.47 -5.37
C ARG A 126 -0.48 -11.81 -4.89
N ALA A 127 -0.73 -11.68 -3.59
CA ALA A 127 -2.02 -12.04 -3.02
C ALA A 127 -3.15 -11.15 -3.55
N ILE A 128 -2.91 -9.83 -3.63
CA ILE A 128 -3.91 -8.87 -4.14
C ILE A 128 -4.05 -8.97 -5.66
N THR A 129 -2.94 -9.06 -6.42
CA THR A 129 -3.04 -9.21 -7.88
C THR A 129 -3.70 -10.54 -8.27
N GLY A 130 -3.53 -11.59 -7.47
CA GLY A 130 -4.23 -12.87 -7.61
C GLY A 130 -5.75 -12.82 -7.41
N GLN A 131 -6.30 -11.73 -6.85
CA GLN A 131 -7.76 -11.54 -6.76
C GLN A 131 -8.38 -11.06 -8.07
N PHE A 132 -7.56 -10.64 -9.05
CA PHE A 132 -8.05 -10.26 -10.36
C PHE A 132 -8.21 -11.47 -11.25
N ALA A 133 -9.36 -11.55 -11.93
CA ALA A 133 -9.57 -12.45 -13.05
C ALA A 133 -9.88 -11.63 -14.29
N GLY A 134 -9.45 -12.13 -15.44
CA GLY A 134 -9.64 -11.50 -16.73
C GLY A 134 -10.04 -12.50 -17.79
N MET A 135 -10.54 -11.99 -18.91
CA MET A 135 -10.60 -12.72 -20.16
C MET A 135 -9.81 -11.95 -21.21
N SER A 136 -9.10 -12.67 -22.07
CA SER A 136 -8.35 -12.08 -23.18
C SER A 136 -9.25 -11.15 -23.98
N ALA A 137 -8.85 -9.89 -24.10
CA ALA A 137 -9.44 -8.99 -25.05
C ALA A 137 -8.91 -9.40 -26.43
N ALA A 138 -9.78 -9.66 -27.40
CA ALA A 138 -9.39 -9.86 -28.81
C ALA A 138 -8.93 -8.54 -29.45
N VAL A 139 -8.06 -7.80 -28.75
CA VAL A 139 -7.56 -6.49 -29.10
C VAL A 139 -6.05 -6.60 -29.21
N GLU A 140 -5.53 -6.27 -30.38
CA GLU A 140 -4.09 -6.19 -30.61
C GLU A 140 -3.58 -4.94 -29.90
N TYR A 141 -2.83 -5.13 -28.81
CA TYR A 141 -2.19 -4.05 -28.08
C TYR A 141 -0.78 -3.83 -28.60
N THR A 142 -0.58 -2.70 -29.27
CA THR A 142 0.75 -2.20 -29.58
C THR A 142 1.17 -1.29 -28.43
N PRO A 143 2.16 -1.67 -27.61
CA PRO A 143 2.70 -0.77 -26.61
C PRO A 143 3.17 0.52 -27.31
N PRO A 144 2.85 1.71 -26.79
CA PRO A 144 3.47 2.94 -27.26
C PRO A 144 4.99 2.75 -27.23
N GLU A 145 5.68 2.98 -28.35
CA GLU A 145 7.16 2.84 -28.45
C GLU A 145 7.89 3.65 -27.35
N ALA A 146 7.22 4.68 -26.79
CA ALA A 146 7.72 5.53 -25.72
C ALA A 146 7.54 5.00 -24.27
N LEU A 147 6.76 3.95 -24.03
CA LEU A 147 6.61 3.34 -22.68
C LEU A 147 7.72 2.32 -22.36
N LEU A 148 8.69 2.14 -23.27
CA LEU A 148 9.89 1.32 -23.05
C LEU A 148 10.93 1.98 -22.13
N TYR A 149 10.74 3.24 -21.72
CA TYR A 149 11.65 3.89 -20.79
C TYR A 149 11.33 3.54 -19.34
N GLY A 150 12.04 2.52 -18.84
CA GLY A 150 12.13 2.23 -17.40
C GLY A 150 12.08 0.77 -16.99
N LYS A 151 12.29 -0.20 -17.91
CA LYS A 151 12.58 -1.59 -17.52
C LYS A 151 13.92 -1.61 -16.74
N TRP A 152 13.85 -1.47 -15.42
CA TRP A 152 14.87 -1.91 -14.47
C TRP A 152 16.26 -1.24 -14.53
N LEU A 153 16.35 0.03 -14.11
CA LEU A 153 17.56 0.60 -13.50
C LEU A 153 17.20 1.37 -12.23
#